data_AF-A0A4D9DGG4-F1
#
_entry.id   AF-A0A4D9DGG4-F1
#
_cell.length_a   1.000
_cell.length_b   1.000
_cell.length_c   1.000
_cell.angle_alpha   90.00
_cell.angle_beta   90.00
_cell.angle_gamma   90.00
#
_symmetry.space_group_name_H-M   'P 1'
#
loop_
_entity.id
_entity.type
_entity.pdbx_description
1 polymer ?
#
loop_
_entity_poly.entity_id
_entity_poly.type
_entity_poly.pdbx_seq_one_letter_code
_entity_poly.pdbx_strand_id
1 'polypeptide(L)' 'MVWETRAKTLVMLTQCFEKGRVRCHQYWPEDNKPVTVFGDIVITKLVEDIHIDWTIRDLKIERVR' A
#
# COMPACT_ATOMS: atom_id res chain seq x y z
N MET A 1 9.18 -9.57 3.37
CA MET A 1 8.98 -8.64 4.51
C MET A 1 7.55 -8.70 5.05
N VAL A 2 6.60 -7.90 4.56
CA VAL A 2 5.24 -7.75 5.16
C VAL A 2 4.52 -9.08 5.37
N TRP A 3 4.51 -9.93 4.33
CA TRP A 3 3.91 -11.26 4.39
C TRP A 3 4.60 -12.17 5.41
N GLU A 4 5.93 -12.26 5.33
CA GLU A 4 6.76 -13.14 6.16
C GLU A 4 6.69 -12.76 7.64
N THR A 5 6.72 -11.47 7.96
CA THR A 5 6.65 -10.96 9.34
C THR A 5 5.22 -10.84 9.86
N ARG A 6 4.21 -11.14 9.03
CA ARG A 6 2.78 -11.01 9.35
C ARG A 6 2.41 -9.62 9.88
N ALA A 7 3.05 -8.57 9.34
CA ALA A 7 2.76 -7.20 9.76
C ALA A 7 1.29 -6.86 9.50
N LYS A 8 0.62 -6.31 10.51
CA LYS A 8 -0.81 -5.96 10.45
C LYS A 8 -1.06 -4.49 10.13
N THR A 9 -0.07 -3.65 10.38
CA THR A 9 -0.17 -2.20 10.20
C THR A 9 1.11 -1.68 9.59
N LEU A 10 0.98 -0.82 8.60
CA LEU A 10 2.07 -0.07 8.00
C LEU A 10 1.81 1.42 8.26
N VAL A 11 2.81 2.12 8.77
CA VAL A 11 2.73 3.57 9.01
C VAL A 11 3.66 4.26 8.02
N MET A 12 3.08 5.00 7.08
CA MET A 12 3.81 5.83 6.14
C MET A 12 3.86 7.26 6.66
N LEU A 13 5.06 7.78 6.90
CA LEU A 13 5.29 9.08 7.53
C LEU A 13 5.59 10.22 6.54
N THR A 14 5.57 9.92 5.25
CA THR A 14 5.90 10.86 4.16
C THR A 14 4.93 10.70 3.02
N GLN A 15 4.65 11.77 2.27
CA GLN A 15 3.95 11.67 0.99
C GLN A 15 4.86 11.07 -0.08
N CYS A 16 4.30 10.53 -1.17
CA CYS A 16 5.11 10.02 -2.29
C CYS A 16 6.00 11.11 -2.90
N PHE A 17 5.51 12.35 -2.93
CA PHE A 17 6.19 13.51 -3.49
C PHE A 17 6.12 14.70 -2.52
N GLU A 18 7.28 15.26 -2.16
CA GLU A 18 7.38 16.40 -1.25
C GLU A 18 8.46 17.36 -1.72
N LYS A 19 8.17 18.67 -1.66
CA LYS A 19 9.15 19.74 -1.97
C LYS A 19 9.87 19.53 -3.32
N GLY A 20 9.12 19.11 -4.34
CA GLY A 20 9.64 18.90 -5.69
C GLY A 20 10.44 17.61 -5.88
N ARG A 21 10.43 16.68 -4.93
CA ARG A 21 11.21 15.42 -5.00
C ARG A 21 10.36 14.21 -4.62
N VAL A 22 10.65 13.09 -5.28
CA VAL A 22 10.12 11.78 -4.89
C VAL A 22 10.74 11.37 -3.55
N ARG A 23 9.91 11.00 -2.58
CA ARG A 23 10.30 10.46 -1.27
C ARG A 23 10.02 8.97 -1.16
N CYS A 24 8.89 8.54 -1.73
CA CYS A 24 8.47 7.16 -1.72
C CYS A 24 7.75 6.84 -3.03
N HIS A 25 8.00 5.65 -3.58
CA HIS A 25 7.16 5.14 -4.65
C HIS A 25 5.88 4.55 -4.07
N GLN A 26 4.80 4.68 -4.81
CA GLN A 26 3.55 4.03 -4.45
C GLN A 26 3.71 2.51 -4.57
N TYR A 27 3.70 1.83 -3.42
CA TYR A 27 3.83 0.38 -3.31
C TYR A 27 2.49 -0.34 -3.09
N TRP A 28 1.39 0.40 -3.13
CA TRP A 28 0.02 -0.11 -3.07
C TRP A 28 -0.70 0.13 -4.40
N PRO A 29 -1.79 -0.60 -4.69
CA PRO A 29 -2.55 -0.43 -5.92
C PRO A 29 -3.15 0.98 -6.12
N GLU A 30 -3.11 1.45 -7.36
CA GLU A 30 -4.05 2.46 -7.88
C GLU A 30 -5.49 1.91 -7.83
N ASP A 31 -6.50 2.78 -7.80
CA ASP A 31 -7.90 2.39 -7.64
C ASP A 31 -8.34 1.25 -8.58
N ASN A 32 -9.12 0.32 -8.03
CA ASN A 32 -9.83 -0.75 -8.75
C ASN A 32 -8.99 -1.77 -9.52
N LYS A 33 -7.66 -1.82 -9.34
CA LYS A 33 -6.81 -2.82 -10.00
C LYS A 33 -5.94 -3.56 -8.98
N PRO A 34 -6.23 -4.83 -8.66
CA PRO A 34 -5.30 -5.65 -7.88
C PRO A 34 -3.93 -5.64 -8.53
N VAL A 35 -2.88 -5.52 -7.74
CA VAL A 35 -1.51 -5.58 -8.24
C VAL A 35 -0.88 -6.87 -7.76
N THR A 36 -0.43 -7.69 -8.71
CA THR A 36 0.45 -8.82 -8.43
C THR A 36 1.87 -8.29 -8.27
N VAL A 37 2.45 -8.50 -7.10
CA VAL A 37 3.82 -8.11 -6.77
C VAL A 37 4.58 -9.36 -6.34
N PHE A 38 5.86 -9.44 -6.70
CA PHE A 38 6.73 -10.56 -6.31
C PHE A 38 6.24 -11.94 -6.78
N GLY A 39 5.47 -11.99 -7.88
CA GLY A 39 5.08 -13.21 -8.59
C GLY A 39 3.93 -13.99 -7.95
N ASP A 40 3.82 -14.02 -6.62
CA ASP A 40 2.81 -14.80 -5.91
C ASP A 40 2.04 -14.01 -4.85
N ILE A 41 2.34 -12.73 -4.64
CA ILE A 41 1.59 -11.87 -3.72
C ILE A 41 0.64 -10.97 -4.52
N VAL A 42 -0.64 -10.97 -4.16
CA VAL A 42 -1.63 -10.04 -4.69
C VAL A 42 -2.02 -9.05 -3.59
N ILE A 43 -1.95 -7.77 -3.91
CA ILE A 43 -2.38 -6.68 -3.04
C ILE A 43 -3.62 -6.04 -3.66
N THR A 44 -4.67 -5.91 -2.87
CA THR A 44 -5.92 -5.26 -3.25
C THR A 44 -6.22 -4.15 -2.25
N LYS A 45 -6.43 -2.92 -2.74
CA LYS A 45 -6.94 -1.81 -1.93
C LYS A 45 -8.45 -1.99 -1.77
N LEU A 46 -8.92 -2.15 -0.54
CA LEU A 46 -10.33 -2.37 -0.22
C LEU A 46 -11.06 -1.06 0.03
N VAL A 47 -10.45 -0.21 0.86
CA VAL A 47 -11.01 1.09 1.28
C VAL A 47 -9.87 2.11 1.31
N GLU A 48 -10.21 3.35 1.00
CA GLU A 48 -9.34 4.50 1.20
C GLU A 48 -10.15 5.64 1.82
N ASP A 49 -9.78 6.00 3.06
CA ASP A 49 -10.39 7.09 3.81
C ASP A 49 -9.40 8.24 3.90
N ILE A 50 -9.72 9.34 3.21
CA ILE A 50 -8.89 10.54 3.16
C ILE A 50 -9.34 11.48 4.28
N HIS A 51 -8.43 11.71 5.23
CA HIS A 51 -8.57 12.75 6.25
C HIS A 51 -7.69 13.95 5.89
N ILE A 52 -7.87 15.05 6.62
CA ILE A 52 -7.14 16.29 6.38
C ILE A 52 -5.62 16.13 6.57
N ASP A 53 -5.20 15.31 7.54
CA ASP A 53 -3.80 15.16 7.92
C ASP A 53 -3.18 13.80 7.53
N TRP A 54 -4.01 12.80 7.20
CA TRP A 54 -3.54 11.46 6.83
C TRP A 54 -4.56 10.71 5.97
N THR A 55 -4.14 9.57 5.41
CA THR A 55 -5.02 8.67 4.66
C THR A 55 -4.93 7.28 5.27
N ILE A 56 -6.08 6.66 5.53
CA ILE A 56 -6.18 5.28 5.97
C ILE A 56 -6.48 4.42 4.74
N ARG A 57 -5.79 3.28 4.61
CA ARG A 57 -6.01 2.32 3.52
C ARG A 57 -6.12 0.93 4.08
N ASP A 58 -7.24 0.29 3.82
CA ASP A 58 -7.40 -1.13 4.10
C ASP A 58 -6.89 -1.93 2.91
N LEU A 59 -5.86 -2.75 3.16
CA LEU A 59 -5.22 -3.58 2.14
C LEU A 59 -5.48 -5.05 2.43
N LYS A 60 -5.98 -5.76 1.43
CA LYS A 60 -5.99 -7.22 1.40
C LYS A 60 -4.70 -7.70 0.76
N ILE A 61 -3.98 -8.58 1.45
CA ILE A 61 -2.76 -9.22 0.95
C ILE A 61 -3.02 -10.71 0.90
N GLU A 62 -2.84 -11.31 -0.28
CA GLU A 62 -3.05 -12.73 -0.53
C GLU A 62 -1.82 -13.32 -1.20
N ARG A 63 -1.58 -14.61 -0.93
CA ARG A 63 -0.58 -15.38 -1.67
C ARG A 63 -1.30 -16.37 -2.58
N VAL A 64 -1.19 -16.17 -3.89
CA VAL A 64 -1.82 -17.02 -4.90
C VAL A 64 -0.86 -18.16 -5.22
N ARG A 65 -1.33 -19.40 -5.08
CA ARG A 65 -0.59 -20.62 -5.43
C ARG A 65 -1.00 -21.12 -6.80
#